data_AF-A0A7V9T9T0-F1
#
_entry.id   AF-A0A7V9T9T0-F1
#
_cell.length_a   1.000
_cell.length_b   1.000
_cell.length_c   1.000
_cell.angle_alpha   90.00
_cell.angle_beta   90.00
_cell.angle_gamma   90.00
#
_symmetry.space_group_name_H-M   'P 1'
#
loop_
_entity.id
_entity.type
_entity.pdbx_description
1 polymer ?
#
loop_
_entity_poly.entity_id
_entity_poly.type
_entity_poly.pdbx_seq_one_letter_code
_entity_poly.pdbx_strand_id
1 'polypeptide(L)'
;MRERWFGATGRKVPEIGLEGAVDLEGALVLDDLSDLSVVRDAHERGVPVVVRASTPQEVVAALSHGEVACALVQDDSLLSLDLAELTYG
;
A
#
# COMPACT_ATOMS: atom_id res chain seq x y z
N MET A 1 8.57 -10.59 -4.85
CA MET A 1 7.62 -9.80 -4.05
C MET A 1 8.43 -8.96 -3.08
N ARG A 2 8.38 -7.63 -3.18
CA ARG A 2 9.06 -6.76 -2.19
C ARG A 2 8.15 -6.56 -0.99
N GLU A 3 8.77 -6.29 0.14
CA GLU A 3 8.08 -6.08 1.42
C GLU A 3 8.39 -4.68 1.95
N ARG A 4 7.42 -4.08 2.64
CA ARG A 4 7.55 -2.80 3.33
C ARG A 4 7.27 -2.97 4.82
N TRP A 5 7.81 -2.05 5.62
CA TRP A 5 7.50 -1.99 7.05
C TRP A 5 6.05 -1.57 7.26
N PHE A 6 5.36 -2.29 8.13
CA PHE A 6 3.96 -2.03 8.46
C PHE A 6 3.87 -1.04 9.62
N GLY A 7 4.09 0.23 9.31
CA GLY A 7 4.18 1.30 10.31
C GLY A 7 5.20 0.98 11.41
N ALA A 8 4.85 1.29 12.65
CA ALA A 8 5.67 1.02 13.84
C ALA A 8 5.40 -0.35 14.48
N THR A 9 4.68 -1.26 13.80
CA THR A 9 4.28 -2.56 14.38
C THR A 9 5.43 -3.57 14.50
N GLY A 10 6.58 -3.30 13.88
CA GLY A 10 7.72 -4.23 13.81
C GLY A 10 7.52 -5.40 12.84
N ARG A 11 6.44 -5.38 12.07
CA ARG A 11 6.12 -6.40 11.05
C ARG A 11 6.40 -5.88 9.65
N LYS A 12 6.68 -6.80 8.73
CA LYS A 12 6.73 -6.52 7.29
C LYS A 12 5.51 -7.12 6.60
N VAL A 13 5.03 -6.43 5.58
CA VAL A 13 3.92 -6.86 4.71
C VAL A 13 4.37 -6.76 3.26
N PRO A 14 3.77 -7.53 2.34
CA PRO A 14 4.02 -7.33 0.92
C PRO A 14 3.58 -5.93 0.48
N GLU A 15 4.30 -5.35 -0.48
CA GLU A 15 3.95 -4.03 -1.02
C GLU A 15 2.62 -4.06 -1.80
N ILE A 16 2.26 -5.19 -2.41
CA ILE A 16 0.93 -5.44 -2.99
C ILE A 16 0.33 -6.66 -2.28
N GLY A 17 -0.85 -6.52 -1.69
CA GLY A 17 -1.52 -7.58 -0.94
C GLY A 17 -2.95 -7.79 -1.42
N LEU A 18 -3.39 -9.04 -1.47
CA LEU A 18 -4.78 -9.37 -1.78
C LEU A 18 -5.67 -9.09 -0.55
N GLU A 19 -6.85 -8.51 -0.78
CA GLU A 19 -7.84 -8.27 0.27
C GLU A 19 -8.22 -9.59 0.98
N GLY A 20 -8.14 -9.59 2.31
CA GLY A 20 -8.32 -10.79 3.14
C GLY A 20 -7.08 -11.68 3.31
N ALA A 21 -5.98 -11.44 2.58
CA ALA A 21 -4.72 -12.18 2.75
C ALA A 21 -3.70 -11.44 3.65
N VAL A 22 -3.85 -10.12 3.81
CA VAL A 22 -2.99 -9.30 4.67
C VAL A 22 -3.70 -9.04 6.00
N ASP A 23 -2.97 -9.19 7.10
CA ASP A 23 -3.45 -8.75 8.42
C ASP A 23 -3.34 -7.22 8.52
N LEU A 24 -4.51 -6.56 8.51
CA LEU A 24 -4.64 -5.10 8.52
C LEU A 24 -4.89 -4.54 9.93
N GLU A 25 -4.72 -5.34 11.00
CA GLU A 25 -4.97 -4.87 12.35
C GLU A 25 -4.13 -3.63 12.69
N GLY A 26 -4.82 -2.57 13.12
CA GLY A 26 -4.21 -1.30 13.49
C GLY A 26 -3.83 -0.40 12.32
N ALA A 27 -4.13 -0.78 11.07
CA ALA A 27 -3.85 0.04 9.90
C ALA A 27 -4.98 1.04 9.59
N LEU A 28 -4.59 2.17 9.03
CA LEU A 28 -5.48 3.06 8.32
C LEU A 28 -5.65 2.55 6.89
N VAL A 29 -6.87 2.13 6.54
CA VAL A 29 -7.22 1.68 5.19
C VAL A 29 -7.97 2.81 4.48
N LEU A 30 -7.45 3.23 3.32
CA LEU A 30 -8.00 4.30 2.49
C LEU A 30 -8.42 3.74 1.12
N ASP A 31 -9.45 4.32 0.52
CA ASP A 31 -9.88 3.96 -0.84
C ASP A 31 -9.05 4.68 -1.93
N ASP A 32 -8.44 5.81 -1.58
CA ASP A 32 -7.57 6.59 -2.45
C ASP A 32 -6.63 7.49 -1.63
N LEU A 33 -5.85 8.33 -2.32
CA LEU A 33 -4.91 9.30 -1.74
C LEU A 33 -5.38 10.75 -1.90
N SER A 34 -6.69 10.99 -1.93
CA SER A 34 -7.26 12.33 -2.08
C SER A 34 -6.90 13.27 -0.91
N ASP A 35 -6.74 12.73 0.30
CA ASP A 35 -6.29 13.48 1.48
C ASP A 35 -4.91 13.01 1.97
N LEU A 36 -3.88 13.61 1.39
CA LEU A 36 -2.49 13.34 1.79
C LEU A 36 -2.17 13.80 3.22
N SER A 37 -2.96 14.69 3.81
CA SER A 37 -2.73 15.13 5.20
C SER A 37 -2.99 14.00 6.18
N VAL A 38 -4.06 13.22 5.95
CA VAL A 38 -4.41 12.04 6.75
C VAL A 38 -3.34 10.95 6.63
N VAL A 39 -2.80 10.74 5.43
CA VAL A 39 -1.72 9.78 5.16
C VAL A 39 -0.46 10.15 5.93
N ARG A 40 -0.05 11.41 5.85
CA ARG A 40 1.13 11.93 6.54
C ARG A 40 0.97 11.83 8.06
N ASP A 41 -0.17 12.25 8.58
CA ASP A 41 -0.50 12.20 10.01
C ASP A 41 -0.45 10.76 10.55
N ALA A 42 -0.96 9.78 9.79
CA ALA A 42 -0.88 8.37 10.16
C ALA A 42 0.58 7.89 10.22
N HIS A 43 1.37 8.23 9.19
CA HIS A 43 2.78 7.86 9.12
C HIS A 43 3.59 8.45 10.28
N GLU A 44 3.40 9.73 10.60
CA GLU A 44 4.08 10.41 11.72
C GLU A 44 3.75 9.76 13.08
N ARG A 45 2.55 9.20 13.23
CA ARG A 45 2.14 8.43 14.43
C ARG A 45 2.58 6.97 14.41
N GLY A 46 3.24 6.50 13.35
CA GLY A 46 3.61 5.09 13.17
C GLY A 46 2.42 4.17 12.86
N VAL A 47 1.27 4.72 12.48
CA VAL A 47 0.10 3.95 12.03
C VAL A 47 0.38 3.46 10.60
N PRO A 48 0.27 2.15 10.32
CA PRO A 48 0.42 1.63 8.96
C PRO A 48 -0.64 2.22 8.04
N VAL A 49 -0.24 2.66 6.84
CA VAL A 49 -1.17 3.15 5.81
C VAL A 49 -1.30 2.10 4.72
N VAL A 50 -2.54 1.77 4.39
CA VAL A 50 -2.91 0.83 3.32
C VAL A 50 -3.90 1.52 2.40
N VAL A 51 -3.70 1.40 1.10
CA VAL A 51 -4.54 2.04 0.09
C VAL A 51 -5.12 0.97 -0.81
N ARG A 52 -6.44 0.98 -1.02
CA ARG A 52 -7.08 0.09 -1.99
C ARG A 52 -6.72 0.52 -3.41
N ALA A 53 -6.47 -0.46 -4.26
CA ALA A 53 -6.17 -0.25 -5.65
C ALA A 53 -6.83 -1.35 -6.50
N SER A 54 -7.46 -0.95 -7.59
CA SER A 54 -8.16 -1.84 -8.53
C SER A 54 -7.50 -1.84 -9.91
N THR A 55 -6.52 -0.98 -10.14
CA THR A 55 -5.80 -0.88 -11.42
C THR A 55 -4.28 -0.81 -11.22
N PRO A 56 -3.48 -1.17 -12.23
CA PRO A 56 -2.03 -1.01 -12.16
C PRO A 56 -1.59 0.43 -11.86
N GLN A 57 -2.30 1.42 -12.40
CA GLN A 57 -2.02 2.84 -12.19
C GLN A 57 -2.28 3.26 -10.74
N GLU A 58 -3.37 2.77 -10.13
CA GLU A 58 -3.65 3.03 -8.71
C GLU A 58 -2.64 2.35 -7.79
N VAL A 59 -2.18 1.14 -8.13
CA VAL A 59 -1.10 0.47 -7.38
C VAL A 59 0.18 1.29 -7.42
N VAL A 60 0.59 1.75 -8.62
CA VAL A 60 1.79 2.58 -8.79
C VAL A 60 1.63 3.91 -8.05
N ALA A 61 0.48 4.57 -8.16
CA ALA A 61 0.18 5.79 -7.45
C ALA A 61 0.31 5.59 -5.93
N ALA A 62 -0.30 4.54 -5.37
CA ALA A 62 -0.19 4.22 -3.95
C ALA A 62 1.26 3.99 -3.51
N LEU A 63 2.02 3.17 -4.25
CA LEU A 63 3.37 2.77 -3.86
C LEU A 63 4.45 3.83 -4.11
N SER A 64 4.14 4.84 -4.92
CA SER A 64 4.97 6.04 -5.08
C SER A 64 5.06 6.88 -3.79
N HIS A 65 4.13 6.69 -2.86
CA HIS A 65 4.20 7.27 -1.51
C HIS A 65 4.99 6.34 -0.58
N GLY A 66 6.01 6.89 0.06
CA GLY A 66 6.86 6.13 1.00
C GLY A 66 6.13 5.79 2.31
N GLU A 67 5.06 6.52 2.60
CA GLU A 67 4.20 6.36 3.76
C GLU A 67 3.28 5.13 3.65
N VAL A 68 2.97 4.72 2.42
CA VAL A 68 2.06 3.60 2.14
C VAL A 68 2.80 2.27 2.29
N ALA A 69 2.34 1.45 3.24
CA ALA A 69 2.95 0.16 3.52
C ALA A 69 2.48 -0.93 2.53
N CYS A 70 1.22 -0.86 2.06
CA CYS A 70 0.63 -1.88 1.19
C CYS A 70 -0.44 -1.27 0.26
N ALA A 71 -0.39 -1.63 -1.01
CA ALA A 71 -1.50 -1.48 -1.95
C ALA A 71 -2.38 -2.74 -1.84
N LEU A 72 -3.63 -2.56 -1.40
CA LEU A 72 -4.59 -3.64 -1.21
C LEU A 72 -5.42 -3.85 -2.48
N VAL A 73 -5.27 -4.99 -3.12
CA VAL A 73 -5.93 -5.33 -4.38
C VAL A 73 -7.00 -6.40 -4.17
N GLN A 74 -8.00 -6.44 -5.04
CA GLN A 74 -9.01 -7.52 -5.06
C GLN A 74 -8.77 -8.53 -6.19
N ASP A 75 -7.94 -8.16 -7.17
CA ASP A 75 -7.58 -9.01 -8.30
C ASP A 75 -6.15 -9.53 -8.12
N ASP A 76 -5.99 -10.86 -8.10
CA ASP A 76 -4.69 -11.52 -7.93
C ASP A 76 -3.74 -11.26 -9.11
N SER A 77 -4.26 -10.89 -10.29
CA SER A 77 -3.45 -10.52 -11.46
C SER A 77 -2.54 -9.32 -11.20
N LEU A 78 -2.92 -8.47 -10.23
CA LEU A 78 -2.16 -7.27 -9.84
C LEU A 78 -1.00 -7.58 -8.88
N LEU A 79 -0.91 -8.80 -8.32
CA LEU A 79 0.19 -9.17 -7.40
C LEU A 79 1.55 -9.32 -8.11
N SER A 80 1.52 -9.54 -9.44
CA SER A 80 2.71 -9.77 -10.27
C SER A 80 3.09 -8.57 -11.15
N LEU A 81 2.59 -7.37 -10.86
CA LEU A 81 2.92 -6.17 -11.63
C LEU A 81 4.43 -5.88 -11.62
N ASP A 82 4.98 -5.58 -12.79
CA ASP A 82 6.32 -5.01 -12.88
C ASP A 82 6.24 -3.50 -12.59
N LEU A 83 6.39 -3.15 -11.32
CA LEU A 83 6.35 -1.77 -10.88
C LEU A 83 7.48 -0.93 -11.47
N ALA A 84 8.63 -1.53 -11.81
CA ALA A 84 9.74 -0.78 -12.40
C ALA A 84 9.42 -0.39 -13.84
N GLU A 85 8.87 -1.33 -14.62
CA GLU A 85 8.37 -1.05 -15.98
C GLU A 85 7.28 0.03 -15.95
N LEU A 86 6.31 -0.06 -15.04
CA LEU A 86 5.21 0.90 -14.99
C LEU A 86 5.62 2.31 -14.50
N THR A 87 6.72 2.43 -13.75
CA THR A 87 7.19 3.72 -13.22
C THR A 87 8.14 4.44 -14.18
N TYR A 88 8.91 3.69 -14.97
CA TYR A 88 10.00 4.23 -15.81
C TYR A 88 9.88 3.92 -17.31
N GLY A 89 8.90 3.11 -17.71
CA GLY A 89 8.62 2.74 -19.10
C GLY A 89 7.90 3.81 -19.91
#